data_AF-A0A0H5PZJ6-F1
#
_entry.id   AF-A0A0H5PZJ6-F1
#
_cell.length_a   1.000
_cell.length_b   1.000
_cell.length_c   1.000
_cell.angle_alpha   90.00
_cell.angle_beta   90.00
_cell.angle_gamma   90.00
#
_symmetry.space_group_name_H-M   'P 1'
#
loop_
_entity.id
_entity.type
_entity.pdbx_description
1 polymer ?
#
loop_
_entity_poly.entity_id
_entity_poly.type
_entity_poly.pdbx_seq_one_letter_code
_entity_poly.pdbx_strand_id
1 'polypeptide(L)'
;MGVSVSFHVGTGAKTKSSLGNADKHNERKYKKHSLESSNSAINFEHTKFNKVLVGSKNLYEDVKELYKKEFKNAVDEYNEKQKRADRKIYDYFEKIANNNKTNLYTEVVVQIGDIDFWENKNIDERKKMIDVFEKQLELIKEFYPHFKIANATVHLDESSPHMHIVGVCASDKELLKKNFPDKEEKKSRGLTKYVSQKEVFTKNNMKDFHKFFDKKSVELLNERYDINETLNDKKIKQKYFELELYKELAPKIKKYQKEYDSIKKEIEDLKNELGQFKEKFNLAREEIKNLENLKKENELEKLPEGTYNVFDDKKNLICIKSIDKNKELYNFISFFENGCIKEKIDFKENCIEKTRYKDNGDLLYDLKFDKKDFFEKEKEIDKKYNEELKKLEKKMEKIENENPWEKKFEEENSKTNDNPWGAKLDNEKDNPWER
;
A
#
# COMPACT_ATOMS: atom_id res chain seq x y z
N MET A 1 -0.02 -6.84 -7.58
CA MET A 1 -1.09 -6.66 -6.58
C MET A 1 -0.40 -6.19 -5.32
N GLY A 2 -0.81 -5.06 -4.72
CA GLY A 2 -0.16 -4.58 -3.50
C GLY A 2 -0.55 -5.41 -2.27
N VAL A 3 0.26 -5.33 -1.22
CA VAL A 3 -0.02 -5.93 0.10
C VAL A 3 -0.89 -5.00 0.94
N SER A 4 -1.79 -5.57 1.75
CA SER A 4 -2.64 -4.80 2.66
C SER A 4 -2.08 -4.76 4.07
N VAL A 5 -2.20 -3.62 4.74
CA VAL A 5 -1.86 -3.47 6.17
C VAL A 5 -3.14 -3.16 6.94
N SER A 6 -3.33 -3.84 8.07
CA SER A 6 -4.45 -3.62 8.98
C SER A 6 -3.93 -3.31 10.38
N PHE A 7 -4.44 -2.24 10.97
CA PHE A 7 -4.25 -1.87 12.37
C PHE A 7 -5.63 -1.58 12.94
N HIS A 8 -6.20 -2.53 13.67
CA HIS A 8 -7.56 -2.43 14.19
C HIS A 8 -7.53 -2.20 15.70
N VAL A 9 -8.03 -1.04 16.15
CA VAL A 9 -8.24 -0.77 17.58
C VAL A 9 -9.65 -1.24 17.95
N GLY A 10 -9.75 -2.28 18.78
CA GLY A 10 -11.03 -2.78 19.26
C GLY A 10 -11.79 -1.73 20.07
N THR A 11 -13.11 -1.90 20.20
CA THR A 11 -13.99 -0.95 20.93
C THR A 11 -13.73 -0.86 22.44
N GLY A 12 -12.78 -1.67 22.92
CA GLY A 12 -12.33 -1.76 24.29
C GLY A 12 -13.30 -2.55 25.14
N ALA A 13 -12.75 -3.44 25.94
CA ALA A 13 -13.51 -4.40 26.70
C ALA A 13 -13.61 -3.95 28.16
N LYS A 14 -14.79 -4.07 28.74
CA LYS A 14 -15.13 -3.42 30.02
C LYS A 14 -15.08 -4.37 31.21
N THR A 15 -15.07 -5.69 30.96
CA THR A 15 -15.30 -6.69 32.01
C THR A 15 -14.12 -7.63 32.20
N LYS A 16 -14.02 -8.23 33.39
CA LYS A 16 -13.04 -9.29 33.68
C LYS A 16 -13.29 -10.55 32.86
N SER A 17 -14.56 -10.83 32.54
CA SER A 17 -14.93 -11.97 31.69
C SER A 17 -14.34 -11.82 30.28
N SER A 18 -14.49 -10.64 29.67
CA SER A 18 -13.89 -10.36 28.37
C SER A 18 -12.36 -10.48 28.40
N LEU A 19 -11.70 -10.00 29.46
CA LEU A 19 -10.25 -10.15 29.60
C LEU A 19 -9.84 -11.62 29.74
N GLY A 20 -10.59 -12.41 30.50
CA GLY A 20 -10.38 -13.85 30.62
C GLY A 20 -10.62 -14.60 29.30
N ASN A 21 -11.53 -14.13 28.45
CA ASN A 21 -11.75 -14.71 27.12
C ASN A 21 -10.62 -14.34 26.15
N ALA A 22 -10.12 -13.10 26.19
CA ALA A 22 -8.93 -12.70 25.44
C ALA A 22 -7.70 -13.53 25.86
N ASP A 23 -7.51 -13.75 27.17
CA ASP A 23 -6.41 -14.59 27.67
C ASP A 23 -6.53 -16.04 27.17
N LYS A 24 -7.75 -16.60 27.15
CA LYS A 24 -7.98 -17.94 26.59
C LYS A 24 -7.71 -18.00 25.09
N HIS A 25 -8.13 -16.99 24.34
CA HIS A 25 -7.95 -16.94 22.89
C HIS A 25 -6.48 -16.80 22.51
N ASN A 26 -5.77 -15.82 23.09
CA ASN A 26 -4.40 -15.50 22.71
C ASN A 26 -3.42 -16.59 23.13
N GLU A 27 -3.66 -17.21 24.29
CA GLU A 27 -2.82 -18.30 24.79
C GLU A 27 -3.34 -19.69 24.41
N ARG A 28 -4.39 -19.75 23.58
CA ARG A 28 -5.03 -21.00 23.12
C ARG A 28 -5.42 -21.95 24.26
N LYS A 29 -5.86 -21.42 25.42
CA LYS A 29 -6.26 -22.16 26.63
C LYS A 29 -7.66 -22.78 26.49
N TYR A 30 -7.89 -23.53 25.41
CA TYR A 30 -9.15 -24.22 25.16
C TYR A 30 -9.16 -25.61 25.84
N LYS A 31 -10.32 -26.02 26.37
CA LYS A 31 -10.47 -27.33 27.03
C LYS A 31 -10.54 -28.50 26.05
N LYS A 32 -10.91 -28.23 24.79
CA LYS A 32 -10.99 -29.21 23.71
C LYS A 32 -10.15 -28.69 22.55
N HIS A 33 -9.13 -29.45 22.18
CA HIS A 33 -8.36 -29.25 20.95
C HIS A 33 -8.92 -30.17 19.86
N SER A 34 -10.20 -30.03 19.49
CA SER A 34 -10.75 -30.78 18.36
C SER A 34 -11.06 -29.84 17.20
N LEU A 35 -10.56 -30.21 16.01
CA LEU A 35 -10.85 -29.59 14.72
C LEU A 35 -12.37 -29.42 14.46
N GLU A 36 -13.20 -30.25 15.09
CA GLU A 36 -14.66 -30.25 14.89
C GLU A 36 -15.42 -29.28 15.82
N SER A 37 -14.79 -28.74 16.87
CA SER A 37 -15.50 -27.93 17.88
C SER A 37 -15.23 -26.43 17.83
N SER A 38 -14.29 -25.99 16.99
CA SER A 38 -14.04 -24.59 16.72
C SER A 38 -14.27 -24.36 15.23
N ASN A 39 -15.26 -23.53 14.87
CA ASN A 39 -15.46 -22.99 13.52
C ASN A 39 -14.26 -22.11 13.03
N SER A 40 -13.08 -22.25 13.61
CA SER A 40 -11.94 -21.39 13.41
C SER A 40 -10.92 -22.03 12.47
N ALA A 41 -10.32 -21.21 11.61
CA ALA A 41 -9.21 -21.59 10.73
C ALA A 41 -7.89 -21.86 11.49
N ILE A 42 -7.96 -22.31 12.76
CA ILE A 42 -6.80 -22.56 13.62
C ILE A 42 -6.22 -23.94 13.32
N ASN A 43 -4.98 -23.95 12.86
CA ASN A 43 -4.16 -25.13 12.75
C ASN A 43 -3.38 -25.36 14.06
N PHE A 44 -3.91 -26.21 14.95
CA PHE A 44 -3.31 -26.50 16.25
C PHE A 44 -1.87 -27.07 16.18
N GLU A 45 -1.45 -27.67 15.07
CA GLU A 45 -0.05 -28.11 14.91
C GLU A 45 0.92 -26.92 14.82
N HIS A 46 0.42 -25.78 14.34
CA HIS A 46 1.19 -24.55 14.19
C HIS A 46 1.15 -23.66 15.44
N THR A 47 0.26 -23.91 16.39
CA THR A 47 0.16 -23.13 17.64
C THR A 47 1.48 -23.08 18.42
N LYS A 48 2.31 -24.13 18.32
CA LYS A 48 3.66 -24.16 18.94
C LYS A 48 4.62 -23.06 18.41
N PHE A 49 4.30 -22.48 17.26
CA PHE A 49 5.05 -21.39 16.64
C PHE A 49 4.51 -20.00 16.99
N ASN A 50 3.35 -19.91 17.65
CA ASN A 50 2.85 -18.64 18.19
C ASN A 50 3.84 -18.10 19.23
N LYS A 51 3.95 -16.78 19.31
CA LYS A 51 5.00 -16.12 20.09
C LYS A 51 4.43 -14.95 20.88
N VAL A 52 4.67 -14.97 22.18
CA VAL A 52 4.48 -13.80 23.04
C VAL A 52 5.73 -12.92 22.93
N LEU A 53 5.57 -11.70 22.45
CA LEU A 53 6.64 -10.70 22.29
C LEU A 53 6.75 -9.77 23.50
N VAL A 54 5.62 -9.49 24.17
CA VAL A 54 5.56 -8.68 25.40
C VAL A 54 4.64 -9.36 26.40
N GLY A 55 4.99 -9.28 27.68
CA GLY A 55 4.23 -9.89 28.76
C GLY A 55 4.58 -11.35 28.98
N SER A 56 3.61 -12.12 29.47
CA SER A 56 3.73 -13.53 29.80
C SER A 56 2.60 -14.33 29.16
N LYS A 57 2.58 -15.65 29.36
CA LYS A 57 1.46 -16.52 28.95
C LYS A 57 0.22 -16.40 29.87
N ASN A 58 0.11 -15.28 30.57
CA ASN A 58 -1.00 -14.95 31.46
C ASN A 58 -1.35 -13.48 31.27
N LEU A 59 -2.03 -13.20 30.16
CA LEU A 59 -2.49 -11.86 29.80
C LEU A 59 -3.29 -11.21 30.93
N TYR A 60 -4.07 -12.00 31.67
CA TYR A 60 -4.88 -11.48 32.75
C TYR A 60 -4.03 -10.85 33.86
N GLU A 61 -2.98 -11.56 34.30
CA GLU A 61 -2.08 -11.03 35.34
C GLU A 61 -1.22 -9.90 34.78
N ASP A 62 -0.75 -9.98 33.53
CA ASP A 62 0.00 -8.89 32.88
C ASP A 62 -0.77 -7.57 32.93
N VAL A 63 -2.08 -7.59 32.60
CA VAL A 63 -2.93 -6.40 32.67
C VAL A 63 -3.08 -5.91 34.12
N LYS A 64 -3.28 -6.81 35.07
CA LYS A 64 -3.43 -6.45 36.49
C LYS A 64 -2.16 -5.81 37.05
N GLU A 65 -0.99 -6.35 36.71
CA GLU A 65 0.31 -5.77 37.06
C GLU A 65 0.52 -4.40 36.41
N LEU A 66 0.15 -4.27 35.13
CA LEU A 66 0.22 -3.00 34.43
C LEU A 66 -0.61 -1.92 35.12
N TYR A 67 -1.82 -2.25 35.60
CA TYR A 67 -2.64 -1.32 36.37
C TYR A 67 -1.95 -0.83 37.64
N LYS A 68 -1.32 -1.74 38.39
CA LYS A 68 -0.54 -1.37 39.59
C LYS A 68 0.62 -0.46 39.21
N LYS A 69 1.38 -0.81 38.17
CA LYS A 69 2.54 -0.03 37.73
C LYS A 69 2.16 1.37 37.26
N GLU A 70 1.14 1.47 36.41
CA GLU A 70 0.85 2.72 35.69
C GLU A 70 0.02 3.72 36.50
N PHE A 71 -0.79 3.26 37.46
CA PHE A 71 -1.75 4.12 38.17
C PHE A 71 -1.51 4.23 39.68
N LYS A 72 -0.57 3.48 40.27
CA LYS A 72 -0.32 3.50 41.72
C LYS A 72 -0.12 4.91 42.26
N ASN A 73 0.80 5.69 41.68
CA ASN A 73 1.09 7.04 42.16
C ASN A 73 -0.14 7.95 42.11
N ALA A 74 -0.90 7.92 40.99
CA ALA A 74 -2.11 8.71 40.86
C ALA A 74 -3.21 8.31 41.86
N VAL A 75 -3.33 7.01 42.16
CA VAL A 75 -4.26 6.49 43.16
C VAL A 75 -3.86 6.89 44.57
N ASP A 76 -2.56 6.81 44.91
CA ASP A 76 -2.03 7.20 46.21
C ASP A 76 -2.27 8.71 46.47
N GLU A 77 -1.90 9.57 45.52
CA GLU A 77 -2.16 11.03 45.56
C GLU A 77 -3.65 11.37 45.70
N TYR A 78 -4.52 10.59 45.03
CA TYR A 78 -5.96 10.76 45.12
C TYR A 78 -6.49 10.39 46.51
N ASN A 79 -6.02 9.27 47.05
CA ASN A 79 -6.44 8.71 48.33
C ASN A 79 -6.00 9.57 49.52
N GLU A 80 -4.83 10.19 49.46
CA GLU A 80 -4.34 11.15 50.47
C GLU A 80 -5.29 12.33 50.64
N LYS A 81 -5.91 12.78 49.53
CA LYS A 81 -6.88 13.89 49.52
C LYS A 81 -8.28 13.47 50.00
N GLN A 82 -8.55 12.17 50.15
CA GLN A 82 -9.88 11.67 50.56
C GLN A 82 -10.01 11.57 52.10
N LYS A 83 -10.87 12.41 52.69
CA LYS A 83 -11.25 12.31 54.11
C LYS A 83 -12.18 11.13 54.42
N ARG A 84 -12.94 10.67 53.42
CA ARG A 84 -13.96 9.62 53.55
C ARG A 84 -13.43 8.28 53.05
N ALA A 85 -13.50 7.23 53.89
CA ALA A 85 -12.98 5.91 53.58
C ALA A 85 -13.67 5.25 52.37
N ASP A 86 -14.98 5.48 52.17
CA ASP A 86 -15.76 4.94 51.05
C ASP A 86 -15.39 5.55 49.69
N ARG A 87 -14.67 6.68 49.68
CA ARG A 87 -14.19 7.33 48.45
C ARG A 87 -12.80 6.87 48.02
N LYS A 88 -12.04 6.23 48.92
CA LYS A 88 -10.68 5.74 48.61
C LYS A 88 -10.75 4.60 47.60
N ILE A 89 -9.72 4.53 46.76
CA ILE A 89 -9.53 3.50 45.75
C ILE A 89 -8.54 2.50 46.29
N TYR A 90 -9.00 1.31 46.67
CA TYR A 90 -8.13 0.24 47.16
C TYR A 90 -7.50 -0.57 46.01
N ASP A 91 -8.31 -0.85 44.98
CA ASP A 91 -7.86 -1.53 43.76
C ASP A 91 -8.45 -0.80 42.55
N TYR A 92 -7.58 -0.22 41.72
CA TYR A 92 -8.02 0.54 40.56
C TYR A 92 -8.45 -0.36 39.40
N PHE A 93 -7.84 -1.54 39.25
CA PHE A 93 -8.28 -2.53 38.26
C PHE A 93 -9.71 -2.97 38.57
N GLU A 94 -10.00 -3.34 39.81
CA GLU A 94 -11.37 -3.71 40.24
C GLU A 94 -12.34 -2.53 40.13
N LYS A 95 -11.90 -1.30 40.44
CA LYS A 95 -12.74 -0.10 40.25
C LYS A 95 -13.14 0.11 38.79
N ILE A 96 -12.22 -0.11 37.84
CA ILE A 96 -12.51 0.03 36.42
C ILE A 96 -13.33 -1.15 35.90
N ALA A 97 -13.01 -2.38 36.32
CA ALA A 97 -13.72 -3.59 35.94
C ALA A 97 -15.20 -3.59 36.36
N ASN A 98 -15.52 -2.94 37.48
CA ASN A 98 -16.89 -2.76 37.97
C ASN A 98 -17.57 -1.50 37.40
N ASN A 99 -16.87 -0.72 36.55
CA ASN A 99 -17.38 0.50 35.93
C ASN A 99 -17.68 0.27 34.44
N ASN A 100 -18.95 0.04 34.11
CA ASN A 100 -19.43 -0.22 32.73
C ASN A 100 -19.25 0.95 31.75
N LYS A 101 -18.67 2.08 32.17
CA LYS A 101 -18.44 3.27 31.35
C LYS A 101 -17.00 3.38 30.82
N THR A 102 -16.06 2.64 31.39
CA THR A 102 -14.64 2.72 31.05
C THR A 102 -14.14 1.36 30.57
N ASN A 103 -13.28 1.37 29.55
CA ASN A 103 -12.69 0.14 29.04
C ASN A 103 -11.59 -0.31 30.01
N LEU A 104 -11.67 -1.57 30.45
CA LEU A 104 -10.69 -2.23 31.31
C LEU A 104 -9.39 -2.51 30.54
N TYR A 105 -9.51 -2.86 29.26
CA TYR A 105 -8.36 -2.96 28.36
C TYR A 105 -8.78 -2.58 26.94
N THR A 106 -7.80 -2.29 26.12
CA THR A 106 -7.92 -2.11 24.68
C THR A 106 -7.04 -3.13 23.99
N GLU A 107 -7.64 -3.84 23.03
CA GLU A 107 -6.94 -4.77 22.16
C GLU A 107 -6.77 -4.14 20.79
N VAL A 108 -5.57 -4.28 20.23
CA VAL A 108 -5.20 -3.85 18.90
C VAL A 108 -4.76 -5.08 18.12
N VAL A 109 -5.31 -5.28 16.92
CA VAL A 109 -4.92 -6.36 16.02
C VAL A 109 -4.15 -5.78 14.84
N VAL A 110 -2.96 -6.31 14.59
CA VAL A 110 -2.09 -5.91 13.48
C VAL A 110 -1.92 -7.08 12.51
N GLN A 111 -2.10 -6.82 11.22
CA GLN A 111 -1.93 -7.81 10.16
C GLN A 111 -1.32 -7.17 8.91
N ILE A 112 -0.43 -7.90 8.22
CA ILE A 112 0.07 -7.53 6.89
C ILE A 112 -0.21 -8.70 5.94
N GLY A 113 -0.74 -8.42 4.76
CA GLY A 113 -1.15 -9.42 3.77
C GLY A 113 -2.52 -10.03 4.09
N ASP A 114 -3.27 -10.37 3.04
CA ASP A 114 -4.52 -11.11 3.13
C ASP A 114 -4.29 -12.62 2.99
N ILE A 115 -5.38 -13.40 2.98
CA ILE A 115 -5.33 -14.86 2.84
C ILE A 115 -4.58 -15.24 1.56
N ASP A 116 -4.88 -14.58 0.43
CA ASP A 116 -4.25 -14.84 -0.87
C ASP A 116 -2.72 -14.62 -0.81
N PHE A 117 -2.24 -13.59 -0.11
CA PHE A 117 -0.81 -13.35 0.08
C PHE A 117 -0.11 -14.47 0.88
N TRP A 118 -0.81 -15.11 1.81
CA TRP A 118 -0.28 -16.10 2.74
C TRP A 118 -0.58 -17.57 2.38
N GLU A 119 -1.44 -17.82 1.40
CA GLU A 119 -1.92 -19.15 1.01
C GLU A 119 -0.77 -20.09 0.63
N ASN A 120 0.20 -19.60 -0.15
CA ASN A 120 1.32 -20.39 -0.66
C ASN A 120 2.59 -20.32 0.21
N LYS A 121 2.53 -19.67 1.37
CA LYS A 121 3.69 -19.48 2.26
C LYS A 121 3.72 -20.53 3.35
N ASN A 122 4.85 -21.23 3.45
CA ASN A 122 5.04 -22.25 4.48
C ASN A 122 5.25 -21.62 5.87
N ILE A 123 5.32 -22.48 6.90
CA ILE A 123 5.43 -22.01 8.28
C ILE A 123 6.74 -21.26 8.58
N ASP A 124 7.84 -21.59 7.90
CA ASP A 124 9.12 -20.93 8.10
C ASP A 124 9.15 -19.55 7.46
N GLU A 125 8.47 -19.37 6.32
CA GLU A 125 8.20 -18.06 5.76
C GLU A 125 7.30 -17.24 6.70
N ARG A 126 6.21 -17.81 7.22
CA ARG A 126 5.32 -17.15 8.18
C ARG A 126 6.04 -16.70 9.45
N LYS A 127 7.00 -17.49 9.98
CA LYS A 127 7.80 -17.12 11.17
C LYS A 127 8.62 -15.85 10.99
N LYS A 128 9.04 -15.51 9.75
CA LYS A 128 9.76 -14.26 9.49
C LYS A 128 8.92 -13.02 9.86
N MET A 129 7.60 -13.14 9.93
CA MET A 129 6.73 -12.07 10.43
C MET A 129 6.98 -11.68 11.87
N ILE A 130 7.54 -12.56 12.70
CA ILE A 130 7.87 -12.22 14.09
C ILE A 130 8.78 -11.00 14.13
N ASP A 131 9.84 -10.99 13.30
CA ASP A 131 10.80 -9.88 13.22
C ASP A 131 10.14 -8.58 12.71
N VAL A 132 9.16 -8.70 11.81
CA VAL A 132 8.38 -7.55 11.31
C VAL A 132 7.48 -7.01 12.41
N PHE A 133 6.78 -7.88 13.14
CA PHE A 133 5.89 -7.51 14.23
C PHE A 133 6.64 -6.91 15.41
N GLU A 134 7.85 -7.38 15.73
CA GLU A 134 8.72 -6.77 16.75
C GLU A 134 9.05 -5.31 16.39
N LYS A 135 9.48 -5.05 15.14
CA LYS A 135 9.74 -3.69 14.68
C LYS A 135 8.46 -2.83 14.67
N GLN A 136 7.33 -3.36 14.22
CA GLN A 136 6.04 -2.65 14.27
C GLN A 136 5.59 -2.32 15.69
N LEU A 137 5.87 -3.19 16.66
CA LEU A 137 5.54 -2.98 18.06
C LEU A 137 6.29 -1.78 18.64
N GLU A 138 7.56 -1.60 18.26
CA GLU A 138 8.34 -0.42 18.65
C GLU A 138 7.76 0.87 18.04
N LEU A 139 7.36 0.85 16.75
CA LEU A 139 6.68 1.99 16.13
C LEU A 139 5.38 2.38 16.86
N ILE A 140 4.62 1.38 17.32
CA ILE A 140 3.38 1.60 18.09
C ILE A 140 3.69 2.21 19.45
N LYS A 141 4.70 1.70 20.17
CA LYS A 141 5.11 2.22 21.49
C LYS A 141 5.59 3.67 21.39
N GLU A 142 6.36 4.00 20.35
CA GLU A 142 6.87 5.34 20.11
C GLU A 142 5.73 6.32 19.78
N PHE A 143 4.81 5.94 18.90
CA PHE A 143 3.72 6.82 18.46
C PHE A 143 2.61 6.97 19.51
N TYR A 144 2.30 5.89 20.24
CA TYR A 144 1.28 5.86 21.28
C TYR A 144 1.88 5.58 22.67
N PRO A 145 2.68 6.50 23.24
CA PRO A 145 3.31 6.27 24.56
C PRO A 145 2.30 6.15 25.71
N HIS A 146 1.06 6.63 25.51
CA HIS A 146 -0.04 6.51 26.46
C HIS A 146 -0.88 5.23 26.28
N PHE A 147 -0.64 4.45 25.23
CA PHE A 147 -1.14 3.09 25.13
C PHE A 147 -0.13 2.15 25.79
N LYS A 148 -0.38 1.81 27.05
CA LYS A 148 0.54 1.00 27.85
C LYS A 148 0.28 -0.47 27.52
N ILE A 149 1.21 -1.10 26.81
CA ILE A 149 1.09 -2.49 26.36
C ILE A 149 1.37 -3.42 27.55
N ALA A 150 0.43 -4.31 27.84
CA ALA A 150 0.58 -5.37 28.84
C ALA A 150 1.11 -6.66 28.19
N ASN A 151 0.57 -6.99 27.02
CA ASN A 151 0.87 -8.22 26.31
C ASN A 151 0.83 -8.01 24.80
N ALA A 152 1.68 -8.72 24.06
CA ALA A 152 1.63 -8.79 22.60
C ALA A 152 1.88 -10.23 22.15
N THR A 153 0.92 -10.84 21.46
CA THR A 153 0.95 -12.25 21.06
C THR A 153 0.76 -12.37 19.54
N VAL A 154 1.69 -13.04 18.88
CA VAL A 154 1.68 -13.33 17.45
C VAL A 154 1.06 -14.70 17.22
N HIS A 155 0.04 -14.75 16.37
CA HIS A 155 -0.57 -15.97 15.87
C HIS A 155 -0.07 -16.28 14.47
N LEU A 156 0.51 -17.46 14.28
CA LEU A 156 0.95 -18.01 12.99
C LEU A 156 0.11 -19.22 12.57
N ASP A 157 -0.81 -19.64 13.44
CA ASP A 157 -1.65 -20.82 13.33
C ASP A 157 -2.99 -20.57 12.66
N GLU A 158 -3.26 -19.37 12.17
CA GLU A 158 -4.48 -19.01 11.44
C GLU A 158 -4.20 -18.70 9.96
N SER A 159 -5.24 -18.33 9.20
CA SER A 159 -5.16 -18.08 7.74
C SER A 159 -4.05 -17.09 7.36
N SER A 160 -3.86 -16.03 8.16
CA SER A 160 -2.80 -15.03 7.96
C SER A 160 -2.12 -14.72 9.30
N PRO A 161 -0.78 -14.61 9.33
CA PRO A 161 -0.06 -14.09 10.50
C PRO A 161 -0.61 -12.75 10.98
N HIS A 162 -0.92 -12.65 12.27
CA HIS A 162 -1.38 -11.42 12.90
C HIS A 162 -0.91 -11.34 14.35
N MET A 163 -0.89 -10.13 14.89
CA MET A 163 -0.48 -9.85 16.26
C MET A 163 -1.62 -9.20 17.04
N HIS A 164 -1.99 -9.81 18.17
CA HIS A 164 -2.86 -9.24 19.19
C HIS A 164 -2.01 -8.46 20.19
N ILE A 165 -2.29 -7.18 20.36
CA ILE A 165 -1.64 -6.30 21.33
C ILE A 165 -2.68 -5.86 22.34
N VAL A 166 -2.52 -6.27 23.60
CA VAL A 166 -3.43 -5.88 24.68
C VAL A 166 -2.74 -4.88 25.60
N GLY A 167 -3.42 -3.76 25.83
CA GLY A 167 -2.90 -2.69 26.68
C GLY A 167 -3.98 -1.84 27.33
N VAL A 168 -3.54 -0.87 28.11
CA VAL A 168 -4.39 0.07 28.85
C VAL A 168 -4.09 1.49 28.39
N CYS A 169 -5.13 2.21 27.97
CA CYS A 169 -5.03 3.60 27.54
C CYS A 169 -4.96 4.54 28.74
N ALA A 170 -3.75 4.93 29.14
CA ALA A 170 -3.48 5.78 30.29
C ALA A 170 -3.38 7.26 29.89
N SER A 171 -4.48 7.99 30.09
CA SER A 171 -4.57 9.44 29.85
C SER A 171 -4.18 10.23 31.08
N ASP A 172 -3.70 11.45 30.85
CA ASP A 172 -3.39 12.44 31.85
C ASP A 172 -3.77 13.85 31.35
N LYS A 173 -3.49 14.85 32.16
CA LYS A 173 -3.81 16.24 31.89
C LYS A 173 -3.08 16.80 30.66
N GLU A 174 -1.84 16.36 30.42
CA GLU A 174 -1.05 16.84 29.29
C GLU A 174 -1.59 16.29 27.97
N LEU A 175 -1.86 14.98 27.92
CA LEU A 175 -2.46 14.34 26.76
C LEU A 175 -3.84 14.91 26.45
N LEU A 176 -4.68 15.10 27.48
CA LEU A 176 -6.00 15.68 27.31
C LEU A 176 -5.93 17.05 26.64
N LYS A 177 -5.07 17.95 27.13
CA LYS A 177 -4.89 19.29 26.57
C LYS A 177 -4.31 19.27 25.16
N LYS A 178 -3.34 18.39 24.92
CA LYS A 178 -2.73 18.21 23.60
C LYS A 178 -3.76 17.79 22.55
N ASN A 179 -4.62 16.84 22.89
CA ASN A 179 -5.57 16.26 21.95
C ASN A 179 -6.92 16.99 21.91
N PHE A 180 -7.29 17.71 22.96
CA PHE A 180 -8.56 18.43 23.11
C PHE A 180 -8.34 19.78 23.82
N PRO A 181 -7.72 20.78 23.17
CA PRO A 181 -7.39 22.07 23.80
C PRO A 181 -8.63 22.83 24.31
N ASP A 182 -9.76 22.70 23.61
CA ASP A 182 -11.02 23.39 23.94
C ASP A 182 -11.86 22.66 24.99
N LYS A 183 -11.45 21.44 25.38
CA LYS A 183 -12.19 20.65 26.36
C LYS A 183 -11.77 21.09 27.75
N GLU A 184 -12.68 21.73 28.47
CA GLU A 184 -12.48 22.05 29.88
C GLU A 184 -12.01 20.81 30.65
N GLU A 185 -11.13 21.02 31.63
CA GLU A 185 -10.70 19.99 32.57
C GLU A 185 -11.92 19.47 33.32
N LYS A 186 -12.59 18.45 32.76
CA LYS A 186 -13.46 17.58 33.54
C LYS A 186 -12.52 16.88 34.49
N LYS A 187 -12.36 17.44 35.70
CA LYS A 187 -11.69 16.82 36.85
C LYS A 187 -12.07 15.35 36.77
N SER A 188 -11.15 14.47 36.36
CA SER A 188 -11.36 13.04 36.20
C SER A 188 -11.48 12.43 37.60
N ARG A 189 -12.53 12.86 38.30
CA ARG A 189 -12.82 12.63 39.71
C ARG A 189 -11.65 12.92 40.67
N GLY A 190 -10.60 13.64 40.24
CA GLY A 190 -9.44 14.01 41.06
C GLY A 190 -8.18 13.17 40.85
N LEU A 191 -8.16 12.21 39.91
CA LEU A 191 -6.97 11.44 39.56
C LEU A 191 -6.08 12.19 38.57
N THR A 192 -4.76 12.18 38.78
CA THR A 192 -3.76 12.79 37.88
C THR A 192 -3.53 11.97 36.61
N LYS A 193 -3.74 10.65 36.69
CA LYS A 193 -3.67 9.70 35.57
C LYS A 193 -4.84 8.72 35.64
N TYR A 194 -5.49 8.45 34.52
CA TYR A 194 -6.73 7.67 34.46
C TYR A 194 -6.93 6.96 33.12
N VAL A 195 -7.85 6.00 33.06
CA VAL A 195 -8.10 5.22 31.84
C VAL A 195 -9.02 5.98 30.88
N SER A 196 -8.57 6.20 29.64
CA SER A 196 -9.40 6.80 28.59
C SER A 196 -8.92 6.45 27.18
N GLN A 197 -9.60 5.50 26.52
CA GLN A 197 -9.29 5.12 25.14
C GLN A 197 -9.50 6.26 24.15
N LYS A 198 -10.56 7.07 24.33
CA LYS A 198 -10.90 8.19 23.44
C LYS A 198 -9.86 9.31 23.45
N GLU A 199 -9.10 9.42 24.53
CA GLU A 199 -8.06 10.44 24.67
C GLU A 199 -6.70 9.97 24.14
N VAL A 200 -6.45 8.66 24.13
CA VAL A 200 -5.24 8.07 23.53
C VAL A 200 -5.40 7.89 22.03
N PHE A 201 -6.49 7.25 21.59
CA PHE A 201 -6.79 7.03 20.18
C PHE A 201 -7.83 8.05 19.70
N THR A 202 -7.34 9.14 19.11
CA THR A 202 -8.20 10.17 18.52
C THR A 202 -8.34 9.97 17.02
N LYS A 203 -9.41 10.49 16.42
CA LYS A 203 -9.62 10.38 14.98
C LYS A 203 -8.43 10.94 14.18
N ASN A 204 -7.87 12.07 14.63
CA ASN A 204 -6.77 12.75 13.94
C ASN A 204 -5.47 11.97 14.09
N ASN A 205 -5.07 11.61 15.32
CA ASN A 205 -3.81 10.90 15.52
C ASN A 205 -3.82 9.50 14.90
N MET A 206 -4.96 8.82 14.84
CA MET A 206 -5.08 7.54 14.14
C MET A 206 -4.91 7.73 12.64
N LYS A 207 -5.48 8.78 12.05
CA LYS A 207 -5.30 9.06 10.62
C LYS A 207 -3.82 9.23 10.26
N ASP A 208 -3.10 10.02 11.06
CA ASP A 208 -1.68 10.26 10.87
C ASP A 208 -0.85 9.00 11.11
N PHE A 209 -1.18 8.26 12.18
CA PHE A 209 -0.54 6.99 12.49
C PHE A 209 -0.70 5.99 11.37
N HIS A 210 -1.91 5.80 10.83
CA HIS A 210 -2.14 4.85 9.75
C HIS A 210 -1.32 5.16 8.51
N LYS A 211 -1.27 6.43 8.08
CA LYS A 211 -0.45 6.82 6.92
C LYS A 211 1.04 6.48 7.13
N PHE A 212 1.54 6.73 8.34
CA PHE A 212 2.91 6.41 8.72
C PHE A 212 3.14 4.89 8.82
N PHE A 213 2.28 4.21 9.56
CA PHE A 213 2.37 2.80 9.90
C PHE A 213 2.20 1.91 8.68
N ASP A 214 1.26 2.19 7.78
CA ASP A 214 1.03 1.40 6.57
C ASP A 214 2.29 1.43 5.68
N LYS A 215 2.85 2.62 5.44
CA LYS A 215 4.10 2.77 4.67
C LYS A 215 5.25 2.02 5.31
N LYS A 216 5.47 2.24 6.62
CA LYS A 216 6.57 1.58 7.35
C LYS A 216 6.41 0.07 7.39
N SER A 217 5.19 -0.43 7.53
CA SER A 217 4.90 -1.86 7.58
C SER A 217 5.27 -2.57 6.27
N VAL A 218 4.97 -1.94 5.13
CA VAL A 218 5.38 -2.48 3.81
C VAL A 218 6.89 -2.41 3.63
N GLU A 219 7.55 -1.31 4.05
CA GLU A 219 9.02 -1.21 4.03
C GLU A 219 9.68 -2.33 4.84
N LEU A 220 9.18 -2.58 6.06
CA LEU A 220 9.67 -3.65 6.93
C LEU A 220 9.44 -5.06 6.35
N LEU A 221 8.28 -5.27 5.71
CA LEU A 221 7.98 -6.53 5.03
C LEU A 221 8.95 -6.75 3.86
N ASN A 222 9.12 -5.74 3.00
CA ASN A 222 10.01 -5.80 1.84
C ASN A 222 11.46 -6.08 2.26
N GLU A 223 11.96 -5.38 3.28
CA GLU A 223 13.30 -5.61 3.85
C GLU A 223 13.45 -7.05 4.37
N ARG A 224 12.44 -7.56 5.08
CA ARG A 224 12.54 -8.86 5.74
C ARG A 224 12.43 -10.06 4.80
N TYR A 225 11.64 -9.92 3.75
CA TYR A 225 11.34 -10.97 2.78
C TYR A 225 12.11 -10.86 1.48
N ASP A 226 12.88 -9.77 1.28
CA ASP A 226 13.57 -9.46 0.03
C ASP A 226 12.60 -9.41 -1.17
N ILE A 227 11.51 -8.69 -0.98
CA ILE A 227 10.44 -8.50 -1.97
C ILE A 227 10.20 -7.01 -2.22
N ASN A 228 9.50 -6.68 -3.31
CA ASN A 228 9.18 -5.30 -3.67
C ASN A 228 7.66 -5.11 -3.77
N GLU A 229 6.95 -5.36 -2.68
CA GLU A 229 5.52 -5.13 -2.59
C GLU A 229 5.21 -3.63 -2.44
N THR A 230 4.06 -3.24 -2.98
CA THR A 230 3.52 -1.88 -2.80
C THR A 230 2.30 -1.93 -1.91
N LEU A 231 1.97 -0.81 -1.25
CA LEU A 231 0.72 -0.75 -0.48
C LEU A 231 -0.47 -0.87 -1.44
N ASN A 232 -1.43 -1.72 -1.09
CA ASN A 232 -2.70 -1.77 -1.82
C ASN A 232 -3.57 -0.57 -1.40
N ASP A 233 -3.46 0.53 -2.16
CA ASP A 233 -4.19 1.79 -1.89
C ASP A 233 -5.73 1.67 -1.92
N LYS A 234 -6.29 0.51 -2.31
CA LYS A 234 -7.74 0.31 -2.47
C LYS A 234 -8.40 -0.68 -1.52
N LYS A 235 -7.74 -1.13 -0.45
CA LYS A 235 -8.45 -1.84 0.65
C LYS A 235 -8.81 -0.89 1.77
N ILE A 236 -10.03 -0.39 1.72
CA ILE A 236 -10.64 0.28 2.85
C ILE A 236 -10.64 -0.66 4.06
N LYS A 237 -10.27 -0.09 5.21
CA LYS A 237 -10.46 -0.64 6.55
C LYS A 237 -11.87 -1.18 6.66
N GLN A 238 -12.00 -2.50 6.81
CA GLN A 238 -13.30 -3.16 6.91
C GLN A 238 -14.06 -2.62 8.12
N LYS A 239 -14.96 -1.68 7.86
CA LYS A 239 -16.05 -1.33 8.77
C LYS A 239 -17.12 -2.40 8.53
N TYR A 240 -17.66 -2.93 9.61
CA TYR A 240 -18.61 -4.04 9.66
C TYR A 240 -19.74 -3.84 8.64
N PHE A 241 -19.69 -4.58 7.54
CA PHE A 241 -20.86 -4.78 6.69
C PHE A 241 -21.66 -5.95 7.25
N GLU A 242 -22.99 -5.84 7.28
CA GLU A 242 -23.86 -7.00 7.48
C GLU A 242 -23.46 -8.09 6.48
N LEU A 243 -23.29 -9.31 6.98
CA LEU A 243 -22.59 -10.38 6.29
C LEU A 243 -23.28 -10.82 4.97
N GLU A 244 -24.58 -10.57 4.84
CA GLU A 244 -25.34 -10.73 3.58
C GLU A 244 -24.96 -9.68 2.54
N LEU A 245 -24.80 -8.42 2.93
CA LEU A 245 -24.41 -7.35 2.03
C LEU A 245 -22.95 -7.52 1.55
N TYR A 246 -22.06 -8.00 2.41
CA TYR A 246 -20.69 -8.36 2.01
C TYR A 246 -20.67 -9.50 0.98
N LYS A 247 -21.47 -10.56 1.16
CA LYS A 247 -21.55 -11.67 0.20
C LYS A 247 -22.06 -11.23 -1.18
N GLU A 248 -22.98 -10.27 -1.23
CA GLU A 248 -23.47 -9.72 -2.51
C GLU A 248 -22.47 -8.76 -3.17
N LEU A 249 -21.75 -7.96 -2.36
CA LEU A 249 -20.85 -6.93 -2.87
C LEU A 249 -19.44 -7.47 -3.16
N ALA A 250 -18.92 -8.41 -2.38
CA ALA A 250 -17.58 -8.99 -2.55
C ALA A 250 -17.28 -9.51 -3.97
N PRO A 251 -18.18 -10.28 -4.64
CA PRO A 251 -17.92 -10.72 -6.01
C PRO A 251 -17.95 -9.55 -7.01
N LYS A 252 -18.83 -8.56 -6.82
CA LYS A 252 -18.87 -7.34 -7.64
C LYS A 252 -17.59 -6.54 -7.45
N ILE A 253 -17.14 -6.34 -6.20
CA ILE A 253 -15.89 -5.68 -5.83
C ILE A 253 -14.69 -6.38 -6.46
N LYS A 254 -14.60 -7.71 -6.34
CA LYS A 254 -13.52 -8.49 -6.99
C LYS A 254 -13.52 -8.30 -8.51
N LYS A 255 -14.70 -8.22 -9.14
CA LYS A 255 -14.82 -7.98 -10.58
C LYS A 255 -14.35 -6.57 -10.96
N TYR A 256 -14.84 -5.54 -10.28
CA TYR A 256 -14.42 -4.14 -10.50
C TYR A 256 -12.93 -3.95 -10.24
N GLN A 257 -12.38 -4.59 -9.21
CA GLN A 257 -10.95 -4.53 -8.89
C GLN A 257 -10.11 -5.18 -9.99
N LYS A 258 -10.51 -6.36 -10.49
CA LYS A 258 -9.83 -7.01 -11.62
C LYS A 258 -9.85 -6.14 -12.87
N GLU A 259 -10.98 -5.50 -13.17
CA GLU A 259 -11.11 -4.61 -14.32
C GLU A 259 -10.25 -3.35 -14.16
N TYR A 260 -10.24 -2.75 -12.97
CA TYR A 260 -9.39 -1.61 -12.64
C TYR A 260 -7.90 -1.95 -12.75
N ASP A 261 -7.47 -3.07 -12.18
CA ASP A 261 -6.07 -3.51 -12.20
C ASP A 261 -5.61 -3.83 -13.63
N SER A 262 -6.49 -4.42 -14.46
CA SER A 262 -6.22 -4.64 -15.89
C SER A 262 -5.99 -3.34 -16.63
N ILE A 263 -6.89 -2.35 -16.47
CA ILE A 263 -6.78 -1.04 -17.12
C ILE A 263 -5.55 -0.28 -16.63
N LYS A 264 -5.24 -0.34 -15.33
CA LYS A 264 -4.06 0.30 -14.77
C LYS A 264 -2.78 -0.26 -15.39
N LYS A 265 -2.71 -1.60 -15.54
CA LYS A 265 -1.60 -2.26 -16.21
C LYS A 265 -1.48 -1.85 -17.68
N GLU A 266 -2.60 -1.83 -18.43
CA GLU A 266 -2.62 -1.37 -19.83
C GLU A 266 -2.11 0.08 -19.98
N ILE A 267 -2.47 0.98 -19.06
CA ILE A 267 -1.95 2.36 -19.04
C ILE A 267 -0.45 2.40 -18.80
N GLU A 268 0.06 1.59 -17.87
CA GLU A 268 1.49 1.52 -17.56
C GLU A 268 2.29 0.96 -18.74
N ASP A 269 1.80 -0.11 -19.36
CA ASP A 269 2.39 -0.70 -20.57
C ASP A 269 2.41 0.30 -21.73
N LEU A 270 1.30 1.00 -22.01
CA LEU A 270 1.23 2.04 -23.05
C LEU A 270 2.14 3.24 -22.77
N LYS A 271 2.30 3.65 -21.50
CA LYS A 271 3.23 4.73 -21.12
C LYS A 271 4.68 4.32 -21.34
N ASN A 272 5.02 3.07 -21.02
CA ASN A 272 6.35 2.53 -21.27
C ASN A 272 6.65 2.44 -22.76
N GLU A 273 5.71 1.94 -23.58
CA GLU A 273 5.83 1.93 -25.04
C GLU A 273 6.02 3.34 -25.61
N LEU A 274 5.21 4.32 -25.18
CA LEU A 274 5.33 5.71 -25.61
C LEU A 274 6.68 6.32 -25.20
N GLY A 275 7.19 5.98 -24.02
CA GLY A 275 8.52 6.39 -23.56
C GLY A 275 9.63 5.88 -24.47
N GLN A 276 9.64 4.57 -24.74
CA GLN A 276 10.60 3.94 -25.66
C GLN A 276 10.51 4.53 -27.07
N PHE A 277 9.29 4.83 -27.52
CA PHE A 277 9.07 5.47 -28.81
C PHE A 277 9.70 6.86 -28.86
N LYS A 278 9.45 7.72 -27.86
CA LYS A 278 10.04 9.06 -27.80
C LYS A 278 11.55 9.06 -27.74
N GLU A 279 12.16 8.12 -27.01
CA GLU A 279 13.60 7.96 -26.98
C GLU A 279 14.17 7.68 -28.38
N LYS A 280 13.54 6.77 -29.13
CA LYS A 280 13.94 6.46 -30.51
C LYS A 280 13.82 7.67 -31.44
N PHE A 281 12.75 8.46 -31.33
CA PHE A 281 12.59 9.69 -32.13
C PHE A 281 13.65 10.74 -31.78
N ASN A 282 14.03 10.86 -30.51
CA ASN A 282 15.10 11.76 -30.09
C ASN A 282 16.45 11.35 -30.70
N LEU A 283 16.79 10.06 -30.67
CA LEU A 283 18.01 9.55 -31.31
C LEU A 283 18.01 9.84 -32.82
N ALA A 284 16.89 9.60 -33.50
CA ALA A 284 16.77 9.91 -34.92
C ALA A 284 16.89 11.41 -35.21
N ARG A 285 16.34 12.28 -34.35
CA ARG A 285 16.48 13.75 -34.46
C ARG A 285 17.93 14.22 -34.29
N GLU A 286 18.66 13.63 -33.35
CA GLU A 286 20.08 13.93 -33.15
C GLU A 286 20.89 13.54 -34.39
N GLU A 287 20.62 12.37 -34.96
CA GLU A 287 21.32 11.93 -36.16
C GLU A 287 20.99 12.80 -37.39
N ILE A 288 19.73 13.21 -37.55
CA ILE A 288 19.34 14.19 -38.59
C ILE A 288 20.10 15.51 -38.41
N LYS A 289 20.27 16.01 -37.17
CA LYS A 289 21.04 17.22 -36.89
C LYS A 289 22.53 17.04 -37.18
N ASN A 290 23.11 15.89 -36.84
CA ASN A 290 24.50 15.57 -37.15
C ASN A 290 24.74 15.62 -38.67
N LEU A 291 23.85 15.01 -39.46
CA LEU A 291 23.88 15.07 -40.93
C LEU A 291 23.74 16.52 -41.46
N GLU A 292 22.90 17.34 -40.84
CA GLU A 292 22.77 18.77 -41.20
C GLU A 292 24.01 19.60 -40.85
N ASN A 293 24.74 19.25 -39.78
CA ASN A 293 25.95 19.95 -39.38
C ASN A 293 27.14 19.59 -40.28
N LEU A 294 27.27 18.32 -40.66
CA LEU A 294 28.24 17.86 -41.67
C LEU A 294 28.11 18.62 -43.00
N LYS A 295 26.90 19.06 -43.33
CA LYS A 295 26.63 19.93 -44.50
C LYS A 295 27.21 21.35 -44.35
N LYS A 296 27.18 21.93 -43.16
CA LYS A 296 27.56 23.34 -42.93
C LYS A 296 29.07 23.55 -42.88
N GLU A 297 29.83 22.55 -42.44
CA GLU A 297 31.28 22.68 -42.25
C GLU A 297 32.10 22.48 -43.53
N ASN A 298 31.47 22.08 -44.65
CA ASN A 298 32.15 21.84 -45.93
C ASN A 298 33.35 20.88 -45.79
N GLU A 299 33.31 19.95 -44.83
CA GLU A 299 34.32 18.89 -44.63
C GLU A 299 34.16 17.76 -45.67
N LEU A 300 34.02 18.12 -46.96
CA LEU A 300 34.05 17.16 -48.07
C LEU A 300 35.39 16.41 -48.16
N GLU A 301 36.45 16.93 -47.54
CA GLU A 301 37.80 16.35 -47.53
C GLU A 301 38.08 15.33 -46.41
N LYS A 302 37.20 15.19 -45.40
CA LYS A 302 37.37 14.19 -44.32
C LYS A 302 36.51 12.94 -44.48
N LEU A 303 35.61 12.92 -45.46
CA LEU A 303 34.83 11.73 -45.80
C LEU A 303 35.70 10.75 -46.62
N PRO A 304 35.62 9.43 -46.37
CA PRO A 304 36.30 8.44 -47.21
C PRO A 304 35.92 8.62 -48.69
N GLU A 305 36.88 8.43 -49.60
CA GLU A 305 36.65 8.44 -51.06
C GLU A 305 35.35 7.68 -51.40
N GLY A 306 34.39 8.37 -52.03
CA GLY A 306 33.12 7.77 -52.49
C GLY A 306 31.87 8.08 -51.68
N THR A 307 31.86 9.12 -50.84
CA THR A 307 30.66 9.57 -50.11
C THR A 307 30.28 10.98 -50.55
N TYR A 308 29.13 11.14 -51.24
CA TYR A 308 28.63 12.45 -51.67
C TYR A 308 27.25 12.70 -51.06
N ASN A 309 27.15 13.65 -50.13
CA ASN A 309 25.86 14.17 -49.70
C ASN A 309 25.38 15.22 -50.70
N VAL A 310 24.23 14.99 -51.34
CA VAL A 310 23.56 16.02 -52.15
C VAL A 310 22.28 16.43 -51.43
N PHE A 311 22.35 17.50 -50.63
CA PHE A 311 21.16 18.05 -49.99
C PHE A 311 20.42 18.96 -50.97
N ASP A 312 19.15 18.66 -51.28
CA ASP A 312 18.26 19.58 -52.00
C ASP A 312 17.36 20.34 -51.01
N ASP A 313 17.78 21.55 -50.65
CA ASP A 313 17.08 22.43 -49.70
C ASP A 313 15.68 22.84 -50.18
N LYS A 314 15.35 22.70 -51.46
CA LYS A 314 14.03 23.08 -51.98
C LYS A 314 12.95 22.05 -51.69
N LYS A 315 13.28 20.85 -51.17
CA LYS A 315 12.33 19.73 -51.01
C LYS A 315 12.26 19.07 -49.63
N ASN A 316 12.97 19.55 -48.60
CA ASN A 316 13.06 18.87 -47.29
C ASN A 316 13.55 17.41 -47.34
N LEU A 317 14.29 17.05 -48.40
CA LEU A 317 14.85 15.72 -48.61
C LEU A 317 16.32 15.66 -48.16
N ILE A 318 16.71 14.61 -47.45
CA ILE A 318 18.13 14.22 -47.29
C ILE A 318 18.44 13.22 -48.39
N CYS A 319 19.35 13.54 -49.32
CA CYS A 319 19.84 12.55 -50.28
C CYS A 319 21.28 12.14 -49.93
N ILE A 320 21.48 10.85 -49.68
CA ILE A 320 22.81 10.28 -49.39
C ILE A 320 23.24 9.42 -50.56
N LYS A 321 24.39 9.74 -51.17
CA LYS A 321 25.04 8.89 -52.18
C LYS A 321 26.28 8.23 -51.60
N SER A 322 26.36 6.90 -51.72
CA SER A 322 27.53 6.15 -51.26
C SER A 322 27.80 4.89 -52.08
N ILE A 323 29.08 4.53 -52.17
CA ILE A 323 29.57 3.25 -52.71
C ILE A 323 29.16 2.11 -51.76
N ASP A 324 28.70 0.98 -52.33
CA ASP A 324 28.12 -0.25 -51.69
C ASP A 324 28.88 -0.80 -50.45
N LYS A 325 30.08 -0.28 -50.14
CA LYS A 325 30.94 -0.72 -49.04
C LYS A 325 31.02 0.24 -47.84
N ASN A 326 30.35 1.39 -47.84
CA ASN A 326 30.45 2.32 -46.72
C ASN A 326 29.66 1.83 -45.49
N LYS A 327 30.39 1.36 -44.48
CA LYS A 327 29.89 0.75 -43.25
C LYS A 327 29.02 1.71 -42.42
N GLU A 328 29.28 3.01 -42.50
CA GLU A 328 28.54 4.03 -41.77
C GLU A 328 27.13 4.23 -42.37
N LEU A 329 27.00 4.24 -43.69
CA LEU A 329 25.69 4.30 -44.34
C LEU A 329 24.87 3.03 -44.08
N TYR A 330 25.52 1.86 -44.11
CA TYR A 330 24.86 0.60 -43.77
C TYR A 330 24.38 0.60 -42.31
N ASN A 331 25.17 1.15 -41.38
CA ASN A 331 24.79 1.30 -39.98
C ASN A 331 23.64 2.30 -39.79
N PHE A 332 23.65 3.42 -40.54
CA PHE A 332 22.57 4.40 -40.53
C PHE A 332 21.25 3.80 -41.07
N ILE A 333 21.29 3.14 -42.24
CA ILE A 333 20.14 2.42 -42.80
C ILE A 333 19.65 1.34 -41.82
N SER A 334 20.56 0.52 -41.29
CA SER A 334 20.26 -0.52 -40.30
C SER A 334 19.64 0.04 -39.03
N PHE A 335 20.10 1.18 -38.53
CA PHE A 335 19.54 1.86 -37.35
C PHE A 335 18.10 2.28 -37.59
N PHE A 336 17.79 2.86 -38.76
CA PHE A 336 16.41 3.22 -39.12
C PHE A 336 15.55 1.98 -39.42
N GLU A 337 16.08 0.97 -40.12
CA GLU A 337 15.37 -0.27 -40.47
C GLU A 337 15.12 -1.19 -39.26
N ASN A 338 16.03 -1.24 -38.29
CA ASN A 338 15.92 -2.13 -37.12
C ASN A 338 15.40 -1.41 -35.87
N GLY A 339 15.68 -0.10 -35.71
CA GLY A 339 15.28 0.69 -34.54
C GLY A 339 13.80 1.11 -34.56
N CYS A 340 13.26 1.46 -35.73
CA CYS A 340 11.92 2.02 -35.86
C CYS A 340 10.82 1.04 -36.32
N ILE A 341 11.17 -0.17 -36.81
CA ILE A 341 10.24 -0.93 -37.67
C ILE A 341 9.75 -2.24 -37.08
N LYS A 342 10.38 -2.80 -36.04
CA LYS A 342 10.17 -4.24 -35.81
C LYS A 342 8.88 -4.72 -35.15
N GLU A 343 7.93 -3.89 -34.68
CA GLU A 343 6.70 -4.48 -34.10
C GLU A 343 5.32 -3.86 -34.40
N LYS A 344 5.12 -2.73 -35.10
CA LYS A 344 3.73 -2.31 -35.50
C LYS A 344 3.58 -1.08 -36.40
N ILE A 345 4.64 -0.37 -36.72
CA ILE A 345 4.55 0.84 -37.56
C ILE A 345 5.17 0.51 -38.90
N ASP A 346 4.32 0.52 -39.92
CA ASP A 346 4.68 0.28 -41.32
C ASP A 346 5.47 1.48 -41.86
N PHE A 347 6.70 1.67 -41.35
CA PHE A 347 7.63 2.69 -41.84
C PHE A 347 8.27 2.32 -43.17
N LYS A 348 8.06 1.08 -43.63
CA LYS A 348 8.89 0.42 -44.65
C LYS A 348 8.77 1.00 -46.05
N GLU A 349 7.72 1.78 -46.36
CA GLU A 349 7.48 2.17 -47.76
C GLU A 349 7.45 3.69 -48.05
N ASN A 350 7.27 4.57 -47.05
CA ASN A 350 6.90 5.97 -47.36
C ASN A 350 7.94 7.07 -47.03
N CYS A 351 8.87 6.89 -46.07
CA CYS A 351 9.82 7.97 -45.69
C CYS A 351 11.19 7.87 -46.34
N ILE A 352 11.59 6.69 -46.85
CA ILE A 352 12.92 6.41 -47.37
C ILE A 352 12.78 5.79 -48.76
N GLU A 353 13.16 6.52 -49.81
CA GLU A 353 13.31 5.95 -51.15
C GLU A 353 14.76 5.47 -51.34
N LYS A 354 14.94 4.20 -51.71
CA LYS A 354 16.25 3.62 -52.02
C LYS A 354 16.34 3.29 -53.51
N THR A 355 17.30 3.88 -54.20
CA THR A 355 17.61 3.54 -55.60
C THR A 355 19.05 3.05 -55.73
N ARG A 356 19.25 2.00 -56.55
CA ARG A 356 20.55 1.38 -56.77
C ARG A 356 20.94 1.57 -58.24
N TYR A 357 22.12 2.12 -58.48
CA TYR A 357 22.62 2.34 -59.85
C TYR A 357 24.13 2.12 -59.95
N LYS A 358 24.64 1.96 -61.18
CA LYS A 358 26.07 1.87 -61.46
C LYS A 358 26.55 3.17 -62.09
N ASP A 359 27.69 3.67 -61.61
CA ASP A 359 28.35 4.86 -62.17
C ASP A 359 29.85 4.60 -62.19
N ASN A 360 30.51 4.83 -63.34
CA ASN A 360 31.95 4.55 -63.55
C ASN A 360 32.46 3.18 -63.07
N GLY A 361 31.62 2.13 -63.09
CA GLY A 361 31.98 0.78 -62.65
C GLY A 361 31.71 0.50 -61.17
N ASP A 362 31.48 1.54 -60.37
CA ASP A 362 31.10 1.45 -58.97
C ASP A 362 29.59 1.33 -58.80
N LEU A 363 29.20 0.70 -57.69
CA LEU A 363 27.81 0.42 -57.35
C LEU A 363 27.38 1.37 -56.24
N LEU A 364 26.40 2.22 -56.54
CA LEU A 364 25.96 3.33 -55.68
C LEU A 364 24.53 3.12 -55.19
N TYR A 365 24.25 3.59 -53.98
CA TYR A 365 22.88 3.80 -53.48
C TYR A 365 22.60 5.29 -53.35
N ASP A 366 21.42 5.71 -53.80
CA ASP A 366 20.82 6.99 -53.47
C ASP A 366 19.64 6.75 -52.53
N LEU A 367 19.76 7.27 -51.31
CA LEU A 367 18.71 7.25 -50.29
C LEU A 367 18.11 8.63 -50.19
N LYS A 368 16.80 8.75 -50.38
CA LYS A 368 16.06 10.00 -50.12
C LYS A 368 15.20 9.84 -48.90
N PHE A 369 15.45 10.67 -47.89
CA PHE A 369 14.65 10.72 -46.67
C PHE A 369 13.82 12.01 -46.61
N ASP A 370 12.50 11.86 -46.51
CA ASP A 370 11.58 12.99 -46.33
C ASP A 370 11.45 13.34 -44.84
N LYS A 371 12.11 14.43 -44.43
CA LYS A 371 12.06 14.91 -43.05
C LYS A 371 10.64 15.30 -42.63
N LYS A 372 9.86 15.83 -43.56
CA LYS A 372 8.51 16.33 -43.27
C LYS A 372 7.58 15.16 -42.96
N ASP A 373 7.60 14.11 -43.79
CA ASP A 373 6.81 12.89 -43.55
C ASP A 373 7.22 12.21 -42.23
N PHE A 374 8.51 12.19 -41.89
CA PHE A 374 8.99 11.67 -40.61
C PHE A 374 8.42 12.42 -39.40
N PHE A 375 8.48 13.75 -39.38
CA PHE A 375 7.94 14.55 -38.28
C PHE A 375 6.41 14.55 -38.23
N GLU A 376 5.74 14.38 -39.36
CA GLU A 376 4.28 14.19 -39.40
C GLU A 376 3.90 12.85 -38.77
N LYS A 377 4.58 11.75 -39.11
CA LYS A 377 4.37 10.44 -38.48
C LYS A 377 4.65 10.42 -36.99
N GLU A 378 5.70 11.13 -36.54
CA GLU A 378 5.97 11.30 -35.11
C GLU A 378 4.74 11.85 -34.39
N LYS A 379 4.18 12.96 -34.92
CA LYS A 379 3.00 13.61 -34.36
C LYS A 379 1.77 12.72 -34.41
N GLU A 380 1.57 11.97 -35.48
CA GLU A 380 0.44 11.04 -35.61
C GLU A 380 0.49 9.94 -34.55
N ILE A 381 1.67 9.36 -34.32
CA ILE A 381 1.84 8.29 -33.35
C ILE A 381 1.70 8.84 -31.92
N ASP A 382 2.35 9.97 -31.62
CA ASP A 382 2.17 10.66 -30.34
C ASP A 382 0.67 10.96 -30.09
N LYS A 383 -0.05 11.46 -31.10
CA LYS A 383 -1.48 11.74 -30.98
C LYS A 383 -2.29 10.47 -30.71
N LYS A 384 -2.03 9.39 -31.46
CA LYS A 384 -2.74 8.10 -31.31
C LYS A 384 -2.58 7.52 -29.90
N TYR A 385 -1.35 7.45 -29.39
CA TYR A 385 -1.06 6.95 -28.04
C TYR A 385 -1.71 7.83 -26.97
N ASN A 386 -1.64 9.16 -27.09
CA ASN A 386 -2.26 10.07 -26.14
C ASN A 386 -3.79 10.00 -26.15
N GLU A 387 -4.42 9.77 -27.30
CA GLU A 387 -5.86 9.54 -27.40
C GLU A 387 -6.28 8.23 -26.75
N GLU A 388 -5.49 7.17 -26.91
CA GLU A 388 -5.72 5.87 -26.28
C GLU A 388 -5.57 5.93 -24.76
N LEU A 389 -4.51 6.58 -24.27
CA LEU A 389 -4.31 6.86 -22.85
C LEU A 389 -5.51 7.63 -22.26
N LYS A 390 -5.96 8.71 -22.91
CA LYS A 390 -7.15 9.46 -22.46
C LYS A 390 -8.41 8.59 -22.40
N LYS A 391 -8.58 7.65 -23.32
CA LYS A 391 -9.73 6.72 -23.30
C LYS A 391 -9.66 5.77 -22.11
N LEU A 392 -8.47 5.23 -21.82
CA LEU A 392 -8.26 4.33 -20.67
C LEU A 392 -8.37 5.07 -19.35
N GLU A 393 -7.80 6.28 -19.23
CA GLU A 393 -7.93 7.13 -18.05
C GLU A 393 -9.39 7.49 -17.75
N LYS A 394 -10.20 7.81 -18.78
CA LYS A 394 -11.64 8.01 -18.61
C LYS A 394 -12.39 6.76 -18.17
N LYS A 395 -12.01 5.58 -18.67
CA LYS A 395 -12.59 4.31 -18.20
C LYS A 395 -12.24 4.06 -16.73
N MET A 396 -10.99 4.33 -16.35
CA MET A 396 -10.48 4.21 -14.99
C MET A 396 -11.22 5.15 -14.03
N GLU A 397 -11.38 6.42 -14.41
CA GLU A 397 -12.14 7.43 -13.66
C GLU A 397 -13.62 7.06 -13.55
N LYS A 398 -14.22 6.50 -14.61
CA LYS A 398 -15.59 6.00 -14.57
C LYS A 398 -15.74 4.86 -13.56
N ILE A 399 -14.81 3.91 -13.52
CA ILE A 399 -14.81 2.82 -12.53
C ILE A 399 -14.63 3.37 -11.11
N GLU A 400 -13.86 4.45 -10.93
CA GLU A 400 -13.69 5.12 -9.64
C GLU A 400 -14.97 5.82 -9.18
N ASN A 401 -15.65 6.54 -10.08
CA ASN A 401 -16.89 7.27 -9.78
C ASN A 401 -18.13 6.37 -9.67
N GLU A 402 -18.15 5.26 -10.40
CA GLU A 402 -19.19 4.23 -10.30
C GLU A 402 -18.88 3.21 -9.20
N ASN A 403 -17.73 3.35 -8.52
CA ASN A 403 -17.38 2.50 -7.40
C ASN A 403 -18.49 2.60 -6.35
N PRO A 404 -19.22 1.50 -6.08
CA PRO A 404 -20.33 1.50 -5.13
C PRO A 404 -19.92 1.96 -3.72
N TRP A 405 -18.60 1.99 -3.44
CA TRP A 405 -18.04 2.44 -2.17
C TRP A 405 -18.38 3.88 -1.82
N GLU A 406 -18.12 4.88 -2.65
CA GLU A 406 -18.23 6.28 -2.22
C GLU A 406 -19.68 6.71 -2.01
N LYS A 407 -20.57 6.36 -2.95
CA LYS A 407 -22.00 6.70 -2.85
C LYS A 407 -22.67 6.04 -1.64
N LYS A 408 -22.40 4.77 -1.36
CA LYS A 408 -23.02 4.07 -0.23
C LYS A 408 -22.40 4.45 1.11
N PHE A 409 -21.10 4.75 1.14
CA PHE A 409 -20.40 5.24 2.34
C PHE A 409 -20.88 6.64 2.73
N GLU A 410 -21.19 7.52 1.78
CA GLU A 410 -21.84 8.81 2.04
C GLU A 410 -23.29 8.64 2.52
N GLU A 411 -24.06 7.76 1.89
CA GLU A 411 -25.45 7.47 2.27
C GLU A 411 -25.57 6.86 3.68
N GLU A 412 -24.69 5.94 4.07
CA GLU A 412 -24.71 5.29 5.39
C GLU A 412 -24.15 6.19 6.51
N ASN A 413 -23.15 7.03 6.22
CA ASN A 413 -22.64 8.01 7.20
C ASN A 413 -23.63 9.14 7.47
N SER A 414 -24.53 9.47 6.52
CA SER A 414 -25.59 10.47 6.74
C SER A 414 -26.68 9.99 7.72
N LYS A 415 -26.82 8.67 7.89
CA LYS A 415 -27.90 8.04 8.68
C LYS A 415 -27.51 7.68 10.11
N THR A 416 -26.23 7.67 10.46
CA THR A 416 -25.77 7.23 11.79
C THR A 416 -24.91 8.30 12.47
N ASN A 417 -25.42 8.86 13.58
CA ASN A 417 -24.68 9.79 14.45
C ASN A 417 -23.62 9.06 15.33
N ASP A 418 -23.20 7.87 14.91
CA ASP A 418 -22.35 6.96 15.66
C ASP A 418 -20.90 6.96 15.14
N ASN A 419 -19.97 6.91 16.09
CA ASN A 419 -18.52 6.97 15.88
C ASN A 419 -18.09 6.01 14.75
N PRO A 420 -17.45 6.50 13.66
CA PRO A 420 -17.16 5.71 12.46
C PRO A 420 -16.12 4.59 12.64
N TRP A 421 -15.68 4.34 13.88
CA TRP A 421 -14.62 3.40 14.23
C TRP A 421 -15.04 2.41 15.33
N GLY A 422 -16.29 2.43 15.78
CA GLY A 422 -16.78 1.51 16.81
C GLY A 422 -17.90 0.63 16.28
N ALA A 423 -17.69 -0.67 16.26
CA ALA A 423 -18.79 -1.61 16.11
C ALA A 423 -19.35 -2.05 17.45
N LYS A 424 -20.67 -2.27 17.48
CA LYS A 424 -21.32 -3.05 18.51
C LYS A 424 -20.75 -4.47 18.45
N LEU A 425 -20.09 -4.88 19.53
CA LEU A 425 -19.88 -6.30 19.82
C LEU A 425 -21.22 -6.84 20.34
N ASP A 426 -22.09 -7.26 19.43
CA ASP A 426 -23.24 -8.10 19.79
C ASP A 426 -22.88 -9.56 19.48
N ASN A 427 -22.64 -10.31 20.56
CA ASN A 427 -22.70 -11.77 20.73
C ASN A 427 -22.07 -12.70 19.67
N GLU A 428 -20.87 -13.22 19.99
CA GLU A 428 -20.37 -14.61 19.89
C GLU A 428 -20.73 -15.52 18.68
N LYS A 429 -21.27 -15.04 17.55
CA LYS A 429 -21.58 -15.93 16.41
C LYS A 429 -21.13 -15.49 15.02
N ASP A 430 -20.68 -14.25 14.82
CA ASP A 430 -20.21 -13.82 13.51
C ASP A 430 -19.00 -12.88 13.65
N ASN A 431 -17.81 -13.48 13.74
CA ASN A 431 -16.56 -12.77 13.49
C ASN A 431 -16.33 -12.75 11.96
N PRO A 432 -16.39 -11.60 11.27
CA PRO A 432 -16.28 -11.54 9.81
C PRO A 432 -14.89 -11.88 9.26
N TRP A 433 -13.91 -12.14 10.14
CA TRP A 433 -12.59 -12.66 9.78
C TRP A 433 -12.54 -14.21 9.72
N GLU A 434 -13.64 -14.90 10.05
CA GLU A 434 -13.75 -16.36 10.10
C GLU A 434 -14.60 -16.95 8.95
N ARG A 435 -14.75 -16.25 7.82
CA ARG A 435 -15.43 -16.79 6.62
C ARG A 435 -14.62 -16.66 5.34
#